data_AF-A0A7X8IWM3-F1
#
_entry.id   AF-A0A7X8IWM3-F1
#
_cell.length_a   1.000
_cell.length_b   1.000
_cell.length_c   1.000
_cell.angle_alpha   90.00
_cell.angle_beta   90.00
_cell.angle_gamma   90.00
#
_symmetry.space_group_name_H-M   'P 1'
#
loop_
_entity.id
_entity.type
_entity.pdbx_description
1 polymer ?
#
loop_
_entity_poly.entity_id
_entity_poly.type
_entity_poly.pdbx_seq_one_letter_code
_entity_poly.pdbx_strand_id
1 'polypeptide(L)'
;NTCFKIRLPLTLAIIDGMLVKVGDNIYIVPILSIVESVQPKKENIKQFKGKKEIIDLRGEYFSLIKLYNIFKIDNAIKDPTNATILIVETYRGKAAIMVDEVLDTQQIVIKKIGIKDKEVDKFSGATILGNGEVALILDLKNIHDSIYE
;
A
#
# COMPACT_ATOMS: atom_id res chain seq x y z
N ASN A 1 10.82 -47.19 3.62
CA ASN A 1 10.19 -46.11 4.41
C ASN A 1 10.73 -44.76 3.99
N THR A 2 9.89 -43.92 3.40
CA THR A 2 10.24 -42.53 3.07
C THR A 2 9.81 -41.64 4.22
N CYS A 3 10.73 -40.82 4.75
CA CYS A 3 10.46 -39.88 5.83
C CYS A 3 10.54 -38.45 5.26
N PHE A 4 9.47 -37.68 5.44
CA PHE A 4 9.42 -36.26 5.11
C PHE A 4 9.54 -35.45 6.42
N LYS A 5 10.51 -34.54 6.49
CA LYS A 5 10.72 -33.65 7.64
C LYS A 5 10.45 -32.21 7.21
N ILE A 6 9.44 -31.59 7.82
CA ILE A 6 9.12 -30.17 7.66
C ILE A 6 9.69 -29.41 8.85
N ARG A 7 10.43 -28.33 8.59
CA ARG A 7 10.91 -27.41 9.63
C ARG A 7 10.10 -26.11 9.55
N LEU A 8 9.13 -25.96 10.43
CA LEU A 8 8.34 -24.73 10.52
C LEU A 8 9.07 -23.70 11.40
N PRO A 9 9.07 -22.39 11.06
CA PRO A 9 9.59 -21.34 11.93
C PRO A 9 8.83 -21.29 13.26
N LEU A 10 9.51 -20.99 14.36
CA LEU A 10 8.91 -20.94 15.70
C LEU A 10 7.83 -19.85 15.85
N THR A 11 7.86 -18.84 14.98
CA THR A 11 6.89 -17.74 14.92
C THR A 11 6.47 -17.49 13.48
N LEU A 12 5.20 -17.76 13.18
CA LEU A 12 4.56 -17.40 11.91
C LEU A 12 3.74 -16.14 12.16
N ALA A 13 4.13 -15.01 11.57
CA ALA A 13 3.31 -13.81 11.58
C ALA A 13 2.45 -13.83 10.31
N ILE A 14 1.14 -14.07 10.48
CA ILE A 14 0.17 -13.94 9.40
C ILE A 14 -0.52 -12.59 9.53
N ILE A 15 -0.73 -11.90 8.41
CA ILE A 15 -1.67 -10.79 8.33
C ILE A 15 -2.63 -10.99 7.17
N ASP A 16 -3.82 -10.41 7.30
CA ASP A 16 -4.71 -10.19 6.17
C ASP A 16 -4.24 -8.97 5.38
N GLY A 17 -3.91 -9.17 4.11
CA GLY A 17 -3.38 -8.15 3.23
C GLY A 17 -4.22 -7.98 1.98
N MET A 18 -4.47 -6.74 1.60
CA MET A 18 -5.04 -6.39 0.30
C MET A 18 -3.90 -6.22 -0.70
N LEU A 19 -3.94 -7.01 -1.78
CA LEU A 19 -2.99 -6.90 -2.88
C LEU A 19 -3.40 -5.74 -3.77
N VAL A 20 -2.45 -4.85 -4.01
CA VAL A 20 -2.64 -3.68 -4.86
C VAL A 20 -1.52 -3.62 -5.87
N LYS A 21 -1.84 -3.09 -7.05
CA LYS A 21 -0.87 -2.91 -8.11
C LYS A 21 -0.49 -1.44 -8.26
N VAL A 22 0.77 -1.19 -8.57
CA VAL A 22 1.27 0.12 -9.00
C VAL A 22 2.29 -0.11 -10.12
N GLY A 23 1.95 0.29 -11.35
CA GLY A 23 2.70 -0.12 -12.54
C GLY A 23 2.69 -1.64 -12.70
N ASP A 24 3.86 -2.25 -12.81
CA ASP A 24 4.00 -3.71 -12.89
C ASP A 24 4.21 -4.39 -11.54
N ASN A 25 4.26 -3.62 -10.44
CA ASN A 25 4.61 -4.14 -9.13
C ASN A 25 3.36 -4.40 -8.28
N ILE A 26 3.40 -5.50 -7.51
CA ILE A 26 2.39 -5.84 -6.51
C ILE A 26 2.89 -5.48 -5.11
N TYR A 27 2.07 -4.72 -4.40
CA TYR A 27 2.26 -4.34 -3.01
C TYR A 27 1.12 -4.87 -2.15
N ILE A 28 1.33 -4.83 -0.84
CA ILE A 28 0.34 -5.29 0.13
C ILE A 28 0.04 -4.16 1.10
N VAL A 29 -1.25 -3.84 1.21
CA VAL A 29 -1.78 -2.93 2.21
C VAL A 29 -2.42 -3.75 3.33
N PRO A 30 -2.01 -3.59 4.60
CA PRO A 30 -2.64 -4.30 5.71
C PRO A 30 -4.14 -3.99 5.78
N ILE A 31 -5.00 -5.00 5.74
CA ILE A 31 -6.45 -4.76 5.57
C ILE A 31 -7.04 -3.96 6.74
N LEU A 32 -6.51 -4.16 7.94
CA LEU A 32 -6.94 -3.47 9.16
C LEU A 32 -6.69 -1.96 9.13
N SER A 33 -5.82 -1.50 8.24
CA SER A 33 -5.57 -0.07 8.04
C SER A 33 -6.49 0.56 7.00
N ILE A 34 -7.24 -0.23 6.23
CA ILE A 34 -8.09 0.27 5.15
C ILE A 34 -9.48 0.58 5.72
N VAL A 35 -9.91 1.84 5.55
CA VAL A 35 -11.24 2.30 5.90
C VAL A 35 -12.21 2.01 4.75
N GLU A 36 -11.84 2.40 3.52
CA GLU A 36 -12.62 2.12 2.31
C GLU A 36 -11.73 2.20 1.06
N SER A 37 -12.23 1.61 -0.04
CA SER A 37 -11.66 1.73 -1.38
C SER A 37 -12.68 2.43 -2.28
N VAL A 38 -12.25 3.44 -3.03
CA VAL A 38 -13.11 4.18 -3.95
C VAL A 38 -12.37 4.51 -5.24
N GLN A 39 -13.10 4.53 -6.35
CA GLN A 39 -12.64 5.18 -7.57
C GLN A 39 -13.20 6.62 -7.58
N PRO A 40 -12.35 7.65 -7.49
CA PRO A 40 -12.80 9.03 -7.36
C PRO A 40 -13.32 9.55 -8.70
N LYS A 41 -14.37 10.37 -8.66
CA LYS A 41 -14.76 11.19 -9.81
C LYS A 41 -13.87 12.43 -9.86
N LYS A 42 -13.83 13.07 -11.03
CA LYS A 42 -13.08 14.33 -11.23
C LYS A 42 -13.46 15.43 -10.22
N GLU A 43 -14.73 15.49 -9.82
CA GLU A 43 -15.22 16.44 -8.82
C GLU A 43 -14.68 16.19 -7.40
N ASN A 44 -14.28 14.96 -7.07
CA ASN A 44 -13.69 14.61 -5.78
C ASN A 44 -12.22 15.07 -5.68
N ILE A 45 -11.55 15.33 -6.81
CA ILE A 45 -10.14 15.72 -6.82
C ILE A 45 -10.06 17.25 -6.71
N LYS A 46 -9.47 17.73 -5.61
CA LYS A 46 -9.26 19.17 -5.38
C LYS A 46 -7.77 19.47 -5.25
N GLN A 47 -7.41 20.74 -5.44
CA GLN A 47 -6.07 21.23 -5.16
C GLN A 47 -6.08 22.12 -3.92
N PHE A 48 -5.17 21.84 -2.98
CA PHE A 48 -4.93 22.65 -1.81
C PHE A 48 -3.63 23.44 -1.96
N LYS A 49 -3.69 24.75 -1.73
CA LYS A 49 -2.55 25.69 -1.87
C LYS A 49 -1.77 25.53 -3.19
N GLY A 50 -2.48 25.19 -4.27
CA GLY A 50 -1.96 25.14 -5.65
C GLY A 50 -0.94 24.03 -5.97
N LYS A 51 -0.58 23.16 -5.02
CA LYS A 51 0.45 22.11 -5.26
C LYS A 51 0.12 20.73 -4.71
N LYS A 52 -0.70 20.62 -3.66
CA LYS A 52 -1.06 19.32 -3.07
C LYS A 52 -2.46 18.93 -3.50
N GLU A 53 -2.59 17.78 -4.16
CA GLU A 53 -3.90 17.23 -4.46
C GLU A 53 -4.50 16.61 -3.20
N ILE A 54 -5.80 16.81 -3.03
CA ILE A 54 -6.59 16.21 -1.95
C ILE A 54 -7.81 15.53 -2.57
N ILE A 55 -8.31 14.52 -1.88
CA ILE A 55 -9.57 13.86 -2.21
C ILE A 55 -10.65 14.36 -1.25
N ASP A 56 -11.75 14.86 -1.79
CA ASP A 56 -13.00 15.15 -1.08
C ASP A 56 -13.94 13.96 -1.23
N LEU A 57 -14.12 13.21 -0.14
CA LEU A 57 -15.16 12.18 -0.05
C LEU A 57 -16.18 12.61 1.00
N ARG A 58 -17.39 12.90 0.53
CA ARG A 58 -18.55 13.20 1.39
C ARG A 58 -18.26 14.35 2.38
N GLY A 59 -17.46 15.33 1.97
CA GLY A 59 -17.11 16.51 2.77
C GLY A 59 -15.89 16.34 3.68
N GLU A 60 -15.26 15.16 3.71
CA GLU A 60 -13.99 14.92 4.39
C GLU A 60 -12.84 14.99 3.37
N TYR A 61 -11.79 15.74 3.73
CA TYR A 61 -10.63 15.96 2.85
C TYR A 61 -9.43 15.12 3.27
N PHE A 62 -8.86 14.38 2.32
CA PHE A 62 -7.70 13.52 2.54
C PHE A 62 -6.54 13.95 1.66
N SER A 63 -5.32 13.97 2.22
CA SER A 63 -4.12 14.17 1.41
C SER A 63 -3.95 13.00 0.44
N LEU A 64 -3.83 13.29 -0.86
CA LEU A 64 -3.62 12.28 -1.88
C LEU A 64 -2.13 11.91 -1.94
N ILE A 65 -1.82 10.69 -1.55
CA ILE A 65 -0.49 10.08 -1.60
C ILE A 65 -0.43 9.18 -2.83
N LYS A 66 0.41 9.56 -3.80
CA LYS A 66 0.60 8.78 -5.02
C LYS A 66 1.78 7.85 -4.87
N LEU A 67 1.53 6.55 -4.70
CA LEU A 67 2.61 5.58 -4.45
C LEU A 67 3.65 5.56 -5.57
N TYR A 68 3.23 5.75 -6.81
CA TYR A 68 4.14 5.80 -7.95
C TYR A 68 5.17 6.94 -7.85
N ASN A 69 4.84 8.07 -7.20
CA ASN A 69 5.81 9.14 -6.96
C ASN A 69 6.82 8.76 -5.89
N ILE A 70 6.37 8.07 -4.83
CA ILE A 70 7.23 7.65 -3.71
C ILE A 70 8.21 6.58 -4.18
N PHE A 71 7.73 5.60 -4.94
CA PHE A 71 8.52 4.47 -5.42
C PHE A 71 9.13 4.68 -6.81
N LYS A 72 8.97 5.88 -7.40
CA LYS A 72 9.52 6.26 -8.71
C LYS A 72 9.13 5.27 -9.83
N ILE A 73 7.84 4.94 -9.91
CA ILE A 73 7.28 3.98 -10.87
C ILE A 73 6.69 4.76 -12.04
N ASP A 74 7.35 4.70 -13.20
CA ASP A 74 6.99 5.55 -14.34
C ASP A 74 5.74 5.07 -15.12
N ASN A 75 5.48 3.76 -15.11
CA ASN A 75 4.41 3.09 -15.85
C ASN A 75 3.10 2.94 -15.06
N ALA A 76 3.00 3.53 -13.87
CA ALA A 76 1.77 3.54 -13.09
C ALA A 76 0.72 4.50 -13.65
N ILE A 77 -0.53 4.31 -13.24
CA ILE A 77 -1.64 5.22 -13.59
C ILE A 77 -1.40 6.57 -12.90
N LYS A 78 -1.48 7.66 -13.68
CA LYS A 78 -1.22 9.03 -13.18
C LYS A 78 -2.48 9.87 -12.96
N ASP A 79 -3.57 9.53 -13.66
CA ASP A 79 -4.88 10.16 -13.48
C ASP A 79 -5.64 9.47 -12.34
N PRO A 80 -5.93 10.16 -11.21
CA PRO A 80 -6.64 9.54 -10.09
C PRO A 80 -8.03 9.02 -10.46
N THR A 81 -8.68 9.53 -11.51
CA THR A 81 -10.01 9.06 -11.94
C THR A 81 -9.99 7.67 -12.58
N ASN A 82 -8.82 7.21 -13.04
CA ASN A 82 -8.61 5.88 -13.59
C ASN A 82 -7.91 4.93 -12.59
N ALA A 83 -7.71 5.39 -11.36
CA ALA A 83 -7.00 4.67 -10.31
C ALA A 83 -7.93 4.35 -9.15
N THR A 84 -7.50 3.44 -8.29
CA THR A 84 -8.19 3.14 -7.04
C THR A 84 -7.57 3.92 -5.89
N ILE A 85 -8.41 4.58 -5.08
CA ILE A 85 -7.99 5.31 -3.88
C ILE A 85 -8.38 4.50 -2.65
N LEU A 86 -7.38 4.11 -1.87
CA LEU A 86 -7.55 3.53 -0.56
C LEU A 86 -7.53 4.62 0.50
N ILE A 87 -8.63 4.79 1.22
CA ILE A 87 -8.63 5.59 2.45
C ILE A 87 -8.09 4.71 3.56
N VAL A 88 -7.00 5.13 4.16
CA VAL A 88 -6.30 4.37 5.20
C VAL A 88 -6.20 5.16 6.48
N GLU A 89 -6.26 4.47 7.60
CA GLU A 89 -6.00 5.02 8.93
C GLU A 89 -4.52 4.89 9.29
N THR A 90 -3.94 5.98 9.77
CA THR A 90 -2.56 6.05 10.23
C THR A 90 -2.51 6.76 11.58
N TYR A 91 -1.35 6.73 12.26
CA TYR A 91 -1.16 7.48 13.51
C TYR A 91 -1.32 9.01 13.36
N ARG A 92 -1.21 9.57 12.15
CA ARG A 92 -1.46 10.99 11.86
C ARG A 92 -2.91 11.30 11.47
N GLY A 93 -3.79 10.31 11.55
CA GLY A 93 -5.15 10.37 11.00
C GLY A 93 -5.24 9.67 9.65
N LYS A 94 -6.31 9.96 8.89
CA LYS A 94 -6.58 9.29 7.62
C LYS A 94 -5.79 9.89 6.46
N ALA A 95 -5.46 9.06 5.48
CA ALA A 95 -4.83 9.47 4.22
C ALA A 95 -5.49 8.76 3.02
N ALA A 96 -5.40 9.36 1.84
CA ALA A 96 -5.83 8.74 0.59
C ALA A 96 -4.61 8.23 -0.17
N ILE A 97 -4.48 6.91 -0.32
CA ILE A 97 -3.40 6.26 -1.07
C ILE A 97 -3.90 5.88 -2.45
N MET A 98 -3.25 6.40 -3.48
CA MET A 98 -3.53 6.07 -4.87
C MET A 98 -2.72 4.86 -5.31
N VAL A 99 -3.43 3.85 -5.81
CA VAL A 99 -2.90 2.64 -6.43
C VAL A 99 -3.59 2.45 -7.79
N ASP A 100 -2.99 1.69 -8.69
CA ASP A 100 -3.58 1.47 -10.02
C ASP A 100 -4.86 0.65 -9.88
N GLU A 101 -4.76 -0.50 -9.20
CA GLU A 101 -5.88 -1.42 -8.98
C GLU A 101 -5.73 -2.19 -7.66
N VAL A 102 -6.87 -2.58 -7.10
CA VAL A 102 -6.95 -3.58 -6.03
C VAL A 102 -7.20 -4.93 -6.70
N LEU A 103 -6.34 -5.90 -6.42
CA LEU A 103 -6.35 -7.21 -7.09
C LEU A 103 -7.18 -8.23 -6.31
N ASP A 104 -6.79 -8.49 -5.05
CA ASP A 104 -7.40 -9.51 -4.21
C ASP A 104 -7.08 -9.27 -2.72
N THR A 105 -7.68 -10.05 -1.84
CA THR A 105 -7.36 -10.11 -0.41
C THR A 105 -6.92 -11.52 -0.04
N GLN A 106 -5.79 -11.65 0.66
CA GLN A 106 -5.33 -12.95 1.13
C GLN A 106 -4.56 -12.87 2.45
N GLN A 107 -4.53 -14.00 3.15
CA GLN A 107 -3.64 -14.20 4.30
C GLN A 107 -2.21 -14.44 3.82
N ILE A 108 -1.28 -13.63 4.31
CA ILE A 108 0.13 -13.71 3.93
C ILE A 108 1.02 -13.98 5.13
N VAL A 109 2.12 -14.68 4.90
CA VAL A 109 3.17 -14.88 5.90
C VAL A 109 4.19 -13.77 5.77
N ILE A 110 4.35 -12.97 6.81
CA ILE A 110 5.31 -11.87 6.84
C ILE A 110 6.71 -12.40 7.12
N LYS A 111 7.67 -11.96 6.31
CA LYS A 111 9.10 -12.05 6.60
C LYS A 111 9.67 -10.65 6.83
N LYS A 112 10.59 -10.54 7.79
CA LYS A 112 11.33 -9.29 8.02
C LYS A 112 12.25 -9.02 6.84
N ILE A 113 12.31 -7.76 6.42
CA ILE A 113 13.29 -7.31 5.43
C ILE A 113 14.63 -7.19 6.16
N GLY A 114 15.65 -7.92 5.70
CA GLY A 114 16.95 -8.03 6.37
C GLY A 114 17.90 -6.84 6.13
N ILE A 115 17.44 -5.78 5.48
CA ILE A 115 18.26 -4.65 5.02
C ILE A 115 17.78 -3.39 5.77
N LYS A 116 18.71 -2.63 6.35
CA LYS A 116 18.44 -1.33 6.97
C LYS A 116 18.85 -0.23 5.98
N ASP A 117 17.90 0.23 5.19
CA ASP A 117 18.06 1.35 4.27
C ASP A 117 16.84 2.28 4.39
N LYS A 118 16.98 3.58 4.13
CA LYS A 118 15.88 4.55 4.21
C LYS A 118 14.75 4.24 3.24
N GLU A 119 15.06 3.62 2.10
CA GLU A 119 14.04 3.14 1.16
C GLU A 119 13.24 1.95 1.73
N VAL A 120 13.83 1.18 2.65
CA VAL A 120 13.16 0.07 3.34
C VAL A 120 12.18 0.56 4.41
N ASP A 121 12.35 1.78 4.93
CA ASP A 121 11.45 2.34 5.97
C ASP A 121 10.01 2.51 5.47
N LYS A 122 9.75 2.43 4.15
CA LYS A 122 8.39 2.43 3.57
C LYS A 122 7.71 1.06 3.60
N PHE A 123 8.39 0.02 4.10
CA PHE A 123 7.88 -1.34 4.12
C PHE A 123 7.99 -1.96 5.51
N SER A 124 6.90 -2.57 5.98
CA SER A 124 6.85 -3.28 7.26
C SER A 124 7.31 -4.74 7.16
N GLY A 125 7.41 -5.27 5.94
CA GLY A 125 7.85 -6.63 5.67
C GLY A 125 7.72 -6.99 4.19
N ALA A 126 8.01 -8.25 3.88
CA ALA A 126 7.84 -8.82 2.56
C ALA A 126 7.24 -10.23 2.65
N THR A 127 6.57 -10.66 1.59
CA THR A 127 6.09 -12.04 1.42
C THR A 127 6.44 -12.56 0.03
N ILE A 128 6.36 -13.88 -0.13
CA ILE A 128 6.37 -14.54 -1.43
C ILE A 128 4.93 -14.96 -1.71
N LEU A 129 4.40 -14.50 -2.83
CA LEU A 129 3.06 -14.84 -3.30
C LEU A 129 3.02 -16.28 -3.85
N GLY A 130 1.81 -16.83 -4.04
CA GLY A 130 1.64 -18.21 -4.54
C GLY A 130 2.26 -18.46 -5.93
N ASN A 131 2.46 -17.41 -6.73
CA ASN A 131 3.13 -17.45 -8.03
C ASN A 131 4.67 -17.29 -7.94
N GLY A 132 5.22 -17.14 -6.73
CA GLY A 132 6.66 -16.99 -6.49
C GLY A 132 7.16 -15.54 -6.52
N GLU A 133 6.32 -14.57 -6.88
CA GLU A 133 6.69 -13.15 -6.86
C GLU A 133 6.86 -12.62 -5.43
N VAL A 134 7.77 -11.66 -5.27
CA VAL A 134 7.96 -10.97 -4.00
C VAL A 134 7.03 -9.77 -3.95
N ALA A 135 6.24 -9.68 -2.89
CA ALA A 135 5.39 -8.52 -2.63
C ALA A 135 5.81 -7.85 -1.32
N LEU A 136 5.90 -6.52 -1.35
CA LEU A 136 6.29 -5.71 -0.20
C LEU A 136 5.05 -5.20 0.54
N ILE A 137 5.07 -5.32 1.87
CA ILE A 137 4.00 -4.87 2.75
C ILE A 137 4.28 -3.42 3.10
N LEU A 138 3.35 -2.53 2.78
CA LEU A 138 3.53 -1.09 2.97
C LEU A 138 3.50 -0.73 4.46
N ASP A 139 4.43 0.14 4.86
CA ASP A 139 4.38 0.86 6.14
C ASP A 139 3.66 2.19 5.91
N LEU A 140 2.35 2.20 6.12
CA LEU A 140 1.50 3.35 5.83
C LEU A 140 1.82 4.56 6.71
N LYS A 141 2.33 4.33 7.93
CA LYS A 141 2.75 5.40 8.82
C LYS A 141 3.94 6.12 8.21
N ASN A 142 5.00 5.40 7.87
CA ASN A 142 6.22 6.02 7.33
C ASN A 142 5.98 6.59 5.92
N ILE A 143 5.08 6.01 5.13
CA ILE A 143 4.63 6.58 3.85
C ILE A 143 3.91 7.91 4.06
N HIS A 144 2.97 7.97 5.02
CA HIS A 144 2.25 9.21 5.33
C HIS A 144 3.19 10.26 5.96
N ASP A 145 4.18 9.86 6.74
CA ASP A 145 5.17 10.79 7.31
C ASP A 145 6.02 11.47 6.22
N SER A 146 6.43 10.75 5.16
CA SER A 146 7.33 11.31 4.13
C SER A 146 6.78 12.48 3.32
N ILE A 147 5.46 12.70 3.27
CA ILE A 147 4.91 13.82 2.48
C ILE A 147 5.03 15.17 3.20
N TYR A 148 5.58 15.15 4.42
CA TYR A 148 5.84 16.31 5.28
C TYR A 148 7.33 16.57 5.50
N GLU A 149 8.21 15.71 4.98
CA GLU A 149 9.67 15.88 4.94
C GLU A 149 10.09 16.66 3.68
#